data_AF-A0A6P5SNJ9-F1
#
_entry.id   AF-A0A6P5SNJ9-F1
#
_cell.length_a   1.000
_cell.length_b   1.000
_cell.length_c   1.000
_cell.angle_alpha   90.00
_cell.angle_beta   90.00
_cell.angle_gamma   90.00
#
_symmetry.space_group_name_H-M   'P 1'
#
loop_
_entity.id
_entity.type
_entity.pdbx_description
1 polymer ?
#
loop_
_entity_poly.entity_id
_entity_poly.type
_entity_poly.pdbx_seq_one_letter_code
_entity_poly.pdbx_strand_id
1 'polypeptide(L)'
;MHHPAPSFSDPSLYKYSLQSLSHFTKSQLSYLSTSCYSYSCFLYNIINMALSSRLTLMMASLVFSFLVLQYLTEAAHQSHTMNNNGAPSPLPPPTLDCGVACEGRCKLSSRPRLCKRACGSCCDKCSCVPPGTAGNYEACPCYASLTTRNQTRKCP
;
A
#
# COMPACT_ATOMS: atom_id res chain seq x y z
N MET A 1 75.76 -61.19 26.30
CA MET A 1 76.56 -60.20 25.55
C MET A 1 75.62 -59.08 25.10
N HIS A 2 75.58 -57.97 25.84
CA HIS A 2 74.83 -56.77 25.45
C HIS A 2 75.54 -56.09 24.28
N HIS A 3 74.83 -55.80 23.19
CA HIS A 3 75.21 -54.80 22.20
C HIS A 3 74.44 -53.51 22.51
N PRO A 4 75.09 -52.32 22.47
CA PRO A 4 74.39 -51.06 22.69
C PRO A 4 73.51 -50.70 21.49
N ALA A 5 72.36 -50.09 21.80
CA ALA A 5 71.40 -49.57 20.83
C ALA A 5 71.99 -48.40 20.01
N PRO A 6 71.56 -48.19 18.76
CA PRO A 6 72.03 -47.09 17.93
C PRO A 6 71.44 -45.76 18.39
N SER A 7 72.30 -44.77 18.60
CA SER A 7 71.95 -43.37 18.90
C SER A 7 71.40 -42.69 17.64
N PHE A 8 70.09 -42.44 17.64
CA PHE A 8 69.39 -41.69 16.60
C PHE A 8 69.38 -40.20 16.98
N SER A 9 70.48 -39.51 16.68
CA SER A 9 70.62 -38.07 16.94
C SER A 9 71.12 -37.36 15.69
N ASP A 10 70.27 -37.32 14.66
CA ASP A 10 70.46 -36.44 13.50
C ASP A 10 69.31 -35.40 13.43
N PRO A 11 69.53 -34.16 13.91
CA PRO A 11 68.50 -33.11 14.01
C PRO A 11 68.06 -32.53 12.64
N SER A 12 68.67 -32.97 11.54
CA SER A 12 68.44 -32.46 10.18
C SER A 12 67.17 -33.00 9.54
N LEU A 13 66.71 -34.20 9.93
CA LEU A 13 65.53 -34.86 9.33
C LEU A 13 64.21 -34.38 9.94
N TYR A 14 64.23 -33.95 11.21
CA TYR A 14 63.08 -33.37 11.91
C TYR A 14 62.72 -31.97 11.39
N LYS A 15 63.71 -31.16 10.98
CA LYS A 15 63.50 -29.84 10.36
C LYS A 15 62.80 -29.92 9.01
N TYR A 16 63.14 -30.91 8.17
CA TYR A 16 62.49 -31.09 6.86
C TYR A 16 61.02 -31.51 6.98
N SER A 17 60.69 -32.39 7.92
CA SER A 17 59.30 -32.83 8.15
C SER A 17 58.42 -31.73 8.76
N LEU A 18 58.96 -30.94 9.71
CA LEU A 18 58.28 -29.77 10.27
C LEU A 18 58.10 -28.64 9.24
N GLN A 19 59.06 -28.42 8.34
CA GLN A 19 58.92 -27.45 7.25
C GLN A 19 57.83 -27.88 6.26
N SER A 20 57.77 -29.17 5.88
CA SER A 20 56.72 -29.73 5.01
C SER A 20 55.32 -29.64 5.64
N LEU A 21 55.17 -29.99 6.92
CA LEU A 21 53.89 -29.85 7.66
C LEU A 21 53.47 -28.37 7.82
N SER A 22 54.40 -27.45 8.06
CA SER A 22 54.09 -26.02 8.19
C SER A 22 53.67 -25.38 6.87
N HIS A 23 54.21 -25.84 5.73
CA HIS A 23 53.77 -25.40 4.40
C HIS A 23 52.41 -26.01 4.03
N PHE A 24 52.17 -27.29 4.35
CA PHE A 24 50.88 -27.94 4.12
C PHE A 24 49.77 -27.30 4.96
N THR A 25 50.01 -27.03 6.24
CA THR A 25 49.04 -26.35 7.12
C THR A 25 48.78 -24.90 6.71
N LYS A 26 49.80 -24.14 6.28
CA LYS A 26 49.60 -22.78 5.73
C LYS A 26 48.76 -22.77 4.46
N SER A 27 48.99 -23.71 3.54
CA SER A 27 48.22 -23.83 2.29
C SER A 27 46.75 -24.19 2.55
N GLN A 28 46.50 -25.10 3.50
CA GLN A 28 45.14 -25.49 3.89
C GLN A 28 44.42 -24.35 4.63
N LEU A 29 45.11 -23.62 5.51
CA LEU A 29 44.55 -22.47 6.22
C LEU A 29 44.22 -21.31 5.27
N SER A 30 45.07 -21.05 4.27
CA SER A 30 44.77 -20.05 3.23
C SER A 30 43.59 -20.46 2.36
N TYR A 31 43.48 -21.73 1.97
CA TYR A 31 42.34 -22.22 1.18
C TYR A 31 41.02 -22.14 1.94
N LEU A 32 41.03 -22.47 3.23
CA LEU A 32 39.87 -22.40 4.10
C LEU A 32 39.46 -20.93 4.35
N SER A 33 40.43 -20.05 4.55
CA SER A 33 40.21 -18.60 4.67
C SER A 33 39.60 -18.03 3.38
N THR A 34 40.21 -18.27 2.22
CA THR A 34 39.70 -17.79 0.92
C THR A 34 38.32 -18.36 0.60
N SER A 35 38.06 -19.62 0.94
CA SER A 35 36.74 -20.25 0.77
C SER A 35 35.68 -19.65 1.71
N CYS A 36 36.02 -19.37 2.97
CA CYS A 36 35.15 -18.68 3.91
C CYS A 36 34.85 -17.25 3.46
N TYR A 37 35.86 -16.48 3.02
CA TYR A 37 35.65 -15.13 2.49
C TYR A 37 34.76 -15.15 1.24
N SER A 38 35.00 -16.10 0.33
CA SER A 38 34.16 -16.26 -0.86
C SER A 38 32.72 -16.58 -0.48
N TYR A 39 32.50 -17.54 0.42
CA TYR A 39 31.15 -17.92 0.87
C TYR A 39 30.44 -16.78 1.62
N SER A 40 31.14 -16.07 2.50
CA SER A 40 30.61 -14.89 3.19
C SER A 40 30.24 -13.77 2.20
N CYS A 41 31.07 -13.52 1.18
CA CYS A 41 30.76 -12.57 0.11
C CYS A 41 29.57 -13.03 -0.74
N PHE A 42 29.47 -14.31 -1.07
CA PHE A 42 28.33 -14.86 -1.80
C PHE A 42 27.03 -14.71 -1.01
N LEU A 43 27.03 -15.09 0.27
CA LEU A 43 25.87 -14.92 1.14
C LEU A 43 25.48 -13.45 1.31
N TYR A 44 26.45 -12.54 1.49
CA TYR A 44 26.18 -11.11 1.60
C TYR A 44 25.51 -10.55 0.33
N ASN A 45 25.98 -10.94 -0.86
CA ASN A 45 25.37 -10.54 -2.13
C ASN A 45 23.97 -11.11 -2.31
N ILE A 46 23.75 -12.39 -1.94
CA ILE A 46 22.41 -13.02 -1.99
C ILE A 46 21.44 -12.35 -1.00
N ILE A 47 21.88 -12.07 0.23
CA ILE A 47 21.08 -11.38 1.25
C ILE A 47 20.74 -9.96 0.78
N ASN A 48 21.69 -9.21 0.22
CA ASN A 48 21.43 -7.87 -0.30
C ASN A 48 20.51 -7.88 -1.53
N MET A 49 20.65 -8.86 -2.43
CA MET A 49 19.74 -9.04 -3.57
C MET A 49 18.33 -9.46 -3.13
N ALA A 50 18.22 -10.27 -2.07
CA ALA A 50 16.95 -10.65 -1.45
C ALA A 50 16.33 -9.47 -0.67
N LEU A 51 17.14 -8.64 -0.01
CA LEU A 51 16.69 -7.45 0.71
C LEU A 51 16.27 -6.34 -0.25
N SER A 52 17.02 -6.14 -1.34
CA SER A 52 16.68 -5.19 -2.40
C SER A 52 15.44 -5.63 -3.16
N SER A 53 15.28 -6.92 -3.47
CA SER A 53 14.06 -7.43 -4.12
C SER A 53 12.83 -7.36 -3.21
N ARG A 54 12.97 -7.65 -1.91
CA ARG A 54 11.88 -7.44 -0.95
C ARG A 54 11.55 -5.96 -0.82
N LEU A 55 12.55 -5.08 -0.77
CA LEU A 55 12.35 -3.64 -0.69
C LEU A 55 11.69 -3.09 -1.97
N THR A 56 12.10 -3.53 -3.16
CA THR A 56 11.47 -3.12 -4.43
C THR A 56 10.02 -3.61 -4.52
N LEU A 57 9.71 -4.82 -4.05
CA LEU A 57 8.34 -5.32 -3.99
C LEU A 57 7.49 -4.51 -3.00
N MET A 58 8.04 -4.11 -1.84
CA MET A 58 7.35 -3.25 -0.87
C MET A 58 7.08 -1.86 -1.46
N MET A 59 8.09 -1.25 -2.09
CA MET A 59 7.94 0.06 -2.75
C MET A 59 6.96 0.00 -3.93
N ALA A 60 7.01 -1.04 -4.75
CA ALA A 60 6.06 -1.25 -5.85
C ALA A 60 4.63 -1.44 -5.35
N SER A 61 4.43 -2.20 -4.26
CA SER A 61 3.13 -2.37 -3.61
C SER A 61 2.59 -1.06 -3.03
N LEU A 62 3.45 -0.25 -2.39
CA LEU A 62 3.08 1.07 -1.88
C LEU A 62 2.68 2.00 -3.02
N VAL A 63 3.49 2.10 -4.09
CA VAL A 63 3.17 2.92 -5.27
C VAL A 63 1.88 2.47 -5.93
N PHE A 64 1.67 1.16 -6.11
CA PHE A 64 0.42 0.63 -6.67
C PHE A 64 -0.79 0.98 -5.79
N SER A 65 -0.65 0.86 -4.47
CA SER A 65 -1.69 1.23 -3.51
C SER A 65 -2.01 2.73 -3.56
N PHE A 66 -0.99 3.60 -3.69
CA PHE A 66 -1.18 5.05 -3.88
C PHE A 66 -1.89 5.37 -5.21
N LEU A 67 -1.51 4.71 -6.31
CA LEU A 67 -2.17 4.89 -7.62
C LEU A 67 -3.64 4.47 -7.57
N VAL A 68 -3.96 3.36 -6.91
CA VAL A 68 -5.35 2.92 -6.67
C VAL A 68 -6.10 3.95 -5.83
N LEU A 69 -5.48 4.51 -4.78
CA LEU A 69 -6.11 5.55 -3.98
C LEU A 69 -6.44 6.81 -4.81
N GLN A 70 -5.53 7.28 -5.65
CA GLN A 70 -5.77 8.45 -6.51
C GLN A 70 -6.90 8.20 -7.52
N TYR A 71 -6.90 7.01 -8.15
CA TYR A 71 -7.99 6.60 -9.05
C TYR A 71 -9.35 6.54 -8.34
N LEU A 72 -9.37 6.12 -7.07
CA LEU A 72 -10.59 6.12 -6.26
C LEU A 72 -11.00 7.53 -5.80
N THR A 73 -10.07 8.47 -5.64
CA THR A 73 -10.42 9.87 -5.31
C THR A 73 -11.16 10.59 -6.44
N GLU A 74 -10.94 10.21 -7.70
CA GLU A 74 -11.73 10.71 -8.84
C GLU A 74 -13.18 10.20 -8.83
N ALA A 75 -13.48 9.14 -8.05
CA ALA A 75 -14.82 8.64 -7.80
C ALA A 75 -15.43 9.12 -6.46
N ALA A 76 -14.67 9.87 -5.64
CA ALA A 76 -15.05 10.26 -4.28
C ALA A 76 -14.96 11.78 -4.02
N HIS A 77 -15.36 12.60 -4.98
CA HIS A 77 -15.82 13.95 -4.66
C HIS A 77 -17.29 13.92 -4.23
N GLN A 78 -17.56 13.35 -3.07
CA GLN A 78 -18.67 13.80 -2.24
C GLN A 78 -18.41 13.55 -0.75
N SER A 79 -18.23 14.67 -0.06
CA SER A 79 -18.55 14.93 1.35
C SER A 79 -17.89 14.07 2.43
N HIS A 80 -16.86 14.61 3.06
CA HIS A 80 -16.71 14.52 4.52
C HIS A 80 -16.07 15.81 5.06
N THR A 81 -16.91 16.75 5.49
CA THR A 81 -16.54 17.72 6.53
C THR A 81 -17.75 17.91 7.44
N MET A 82 -17.71 17.23 8.57
CA MET A 82 -18.36 17.75 9.78
C MET A 82 -17.44 18.87 10.29
N ASN A 83 -17.92 20.11 10.36
CA ASN A 83 -17.37 21.07 11.31
C ASN A 83 -18.42 22.11 11.73
N ASN A 84 -18.68 22.18 13.03
CA ASN A 84 -19.23 23.37 13.67
C ASN A 84 -18.05 24.28 14.02
N ASN A 85 -18.00 25.43 13.34
CA ASN A 85 -17.22 26.64 13.62
C ASN A 85 -15.75 26.65 13.15
N GLY A 86 -15.49 27.54 12.18
CA GLY A 86 -14.17 27.89 11.67
C GLY A 86 -14.11 27.83 10.14
N ALA A 87 -14.33 28.97 9.48
CA ALA A 87 -14.18 29.12 8.02
C ALA A 87 -12.71 28.96 7.59
N PRO A 88 -12.45 28.56 6.33
CA PRO A 88 -12.43 29.55 5.24
C PRO A 88 -13.24 29.11 4.00
N SER A 89 -14.14 29.98 3.53
CA SER A 89 -14.64 30.02 2.14
C SER A 89 -13.53 30.54 1.20
N PRO A 90 -13.57 30.40 -0.15
CA PRO A 90 -14.77 30.26 -0.99
C PRO A 90 -14.55 29.31 -2.19
N LEU A 91 -15.04 28.08 -2.14
CA LEU A 91 -15.35 27.42 -3.42
C LEU A 91 -16.70 27.94 -3.88
N PRO A 92 -16.83 28.45 -5.12
CA PRO A 92 -18.14 28.77 -5.65
C PRO A 92 -19.01 27.52 -5.46
N PRO A 93 -20.26 27.64 -4.97
CA PRO A 93 -21.12 26.48 -4.88
C PRO A 93 -21.04 25.81 -6.25
N PRO A 94 -20.62 24.54 -6.36
CA PRO A 94 -20.72 23.86 -7.63
C PRO A 94 -22.16 24.07 -8.04
N THR A 95 -22.37 24.73 -9.17
CA THR A 95 -23.69 25.07 -9.68
C THR A 95 -24.33 23.73 -9.97
N LEU A 96 -25.00 23.18 -8.95
CA LEU A 96 -25.55 21.86 -9.00
C LEU A 96 -26.67 21.91 -10.03
N ASP A 97 -26.46 21.24 -11.14
CA ASP A 97 -27.49 21.16 -12.15
C ASP A 97 -28.56 20.19 -11.63
N CYS A 98 -29.65 20.75 -11.10
CA CYS A 98 -30.78 19.98 -10.61
C CYS A 98 -31.35 19.07 -11.71
N GLY A 99 -31.23 19.43 -12.98
CA GLY A 99 -31.66 18.59 -14.11
C GLY A 99 -30.84 17.31 -14.19
N VAL A 100 -29.52 17.42 -14.23
CA VAL A 100 -28.59 16.26 -14.29
C VAL A 100 -28.67 15.43 -13.02
N ALA A 101 -28.70 16.08 -11.85
CA ALA A 101 -28.75 15.38 -10.57
C ALA A 101 -30.07 14.61 -10.41
N CYS A 102 -31.22 15.22 -10.75
CA CYS A 102 -32.51 14.55 -10.72
C CYS A 102 -32.66 13.50 -11.82
N GLU A 103 -31.94 13.61 -12.93
CA GLU A 103 -31.86 12.56 -13.93
C GLU A 103 -31.19 11.30 -13.38
N GLY A 104 -30.07 11.44 -12.69
CA GLY A 104 -29.41 10.35 -11.98
C GLY A 104 -30.33 9.71 -10.93
N ARG A 105 -30.94 10.54 -10.08
CA ARG A 105 -31.86 10.10 -9.01
C ARG A 105 -33.05 9.31 -9.55
N CYS A 106 -33.62 9.76 -10.65
CA CYS A 106 -34.86 9.20 -11.21
C CYS A 106 -34.63 8.12 -12.27
N LYS A 107 -33.38 7.71 -12.52
CA LYS A 107 -33.01 6.79 -13.61
C LYS A 107 -33.75 5.44 -13.55
N LEU A 108 -33.95 4.89 -12.35
CA LEU A 108 -34.66 3.62 -12.13
C LEU A 108 -36.10 3.79 -11.66
N SER A 109 -36.62 5.02 -11.66
CA SER A 109 -38.02 5.27 -11.26
C SER A 109 -38.97 4.73 -12.33
N SER A 110 -40.02 4.02 -11.91
CA SER A 110 -41.11 3.59 -12.81
C SER A 110 -41.87 4.76 -13.42
N ARG A 111 -41.76 5.96 -12.84
CA ARG A 111 -42.39 7.21 -13.32
C ARG A 111 -41.36 8.34 -13.40
N PRO A 112 -40.43 8.31 -14.36
CA PRO A 112 -39.28 9.22 -14.41
C PRO A 112 -39.68 10.69 -14.47
N ARG A 113 -40.72 11.04 -15.24
CA ARG A 113 -41.18 12.44 -15.38
C ARG A 113 -41.74 13.00 -14.07
N LEU A 114 -42.51 12.19 -13.33
CA LEU A 114 -43.07 12.60 -12.04
C LEU A 114 -41.97 12.70 -10.98
N CYS A 115 -41.06 11.73 -10.97
CA CYS A 115 -39.88 11.75 -10.09
C CYS A 115 -39.03 12.99 -10.33
N LYS A 116 -38.67 13.30 -11.60
CA LYS A 116 -37.85 14.48 -11.95
C LYS A 116 -38.53 15.78 -11.50
N ARG A 117 -39.85 15.90 -11.65
CA ARG A 117 -40.61 17.08 -11.19
C ARG A 117 -40.57 17.24 -9.67
N ALA A 118 -40.79 16.15 -8.93
CA ALA A 118 -40.74 16.18 -7.47
C ALA A 118 -39.31 16.49 -6.96
N CYS A 119 -38.32 15.78 -7.51
CA CYS A 119 -36.90 15.98 -7.24
C CYS A 119 -36.49 17.43 -7.52
N GLY A 120 -36.87 18.00 -8.67
CA GLY A 120 -36.56 19.40 -9.02
C GLY A 120 -37.05 20.37 -7.95
N SER A 121 -38.32 20.28 -7.53
CA SER A 121 -38.85 21.16 -6.48
C SER A 121 -38.15 21.04 -5.12
N CYS A 122 -37.57 19.87 -4.84
CA CYS A 122 -36.78 19.63 -3.64
C CYS A 122 -35.34 20.15 -3.80
N CYS A 123 -34.77 19.95 -4.99
CA CYS A 123 -33.44 20.45 -5.36
C CYS A 123 -33.40 21.98 -5.37
N ASP A 124 -34.41 22.64 -5.93
CA ASP A 124 -34.50 24.12 -5.95
C ASP A 124 -34.55 24.69 -4.52
N LYS A 125 -35.21 23.97 -3.60
CA LYS A 125 -35.34 24.41 -2.20
C LYS A 125 -34.09 24.11 -1.36
N CYS A 126 -33.46 22.96 -1.59
CA CYS A 126 -32.40 22.45 -0.73
C CYS A 126 -31.01 22.56 -1.35
N SER A 127 -30.92 22.92 -2.62
CA SER A 127 -29.68 22.95 -3.40
C SER A 127 -28.84 21.67 -3.24
N CYS A 128 -29.50 20.51 -3.17
CA CYS A 128 -28.88 19.21 -2.87
C CYS A 128 -29.78 18.07 -3.39
N VAL A 129 -29.19 17.06 -4.04
CA VAL A 129 -29.83 15.79 -4.40
C VAL A 129 -28.95 14.66 -3.90
N PRO A 130 -29.46 13.69 -3.11
CA PRO A 130 -28.62 12.64 -2.58
C PRO A 130 -28.20 11.64 -3.67
N PRO A 131 -27.01 11.02 -3.55
CA PRO A 131 -26.47 10.14 -4.57
C PRO A 131 -27.30 8.86 -4.73
N GLY A 132 -27.14 8.19 -5.88
CA GLY A 132 -27.88 6.98 -6.21
C GLY A 132 -29.33 7.23 -6.64
N THR A 133 -30.08 6.15 -6.84
CA THR A 133 -31.47 6.18 -7.34
C THR A 133 -32.53 6.01 -6.24
N ALA A 134 -32.12 5.60 -5.03
CA ALA A 134 -33.00 5.42 -3.88
C ALA A 134 -32.15 5.50 -2.60
N GLY A 135 -32.72 6.04 -1.52
CA GLY A 135 -32.01 6.13 -0.24
C GLY A 135 -31.03 7.31 -0.16
N ASN A 136 -29.99 7.11 0.64
CA ASN A 136 -28.90 8.05 0.91
C ASN A 136 -29.34 9.44 1.41
N TYR A 137 -30.47 9.48 2.11
CA TYR A 137 -31.09 10.71 2.59
C TYR A 137 -30.23 11.45 3.61
N GLU A 138 -29.31 10.75 4.28
CA GLU A 138 -28.32 11.31 5.20
C GLU A 138 -27.35 12.28 4.52
N ALA A 139 -27.11 12.12 3.21
CA ALA A 139 -26.25 13.03 2.44
C ALA A 139 -26.89 14.41 2.23
N CYS A 140 -28.23 14.49 2.21
CA CYS A 140 -28.97 15.75 2.07
C CYS A 140 -30.12 15.84 3.10
N PRO A 141 -29.86 16.27 4.35
CA PRO A 141 -30.86 16.35 5.40
C PRO A 141 -32.07 17.26 5.07
N CYS A 142 -31.86 18.36 4.34
CA CYS A 142 -32.95 19.21 3.86
C CYS A 142 -33.88 18.44 2.92
N TYR A 143 -33.32 17.71 1.95
CA TYR A 143 -34.09 16.92 0.99
C TYR A 143 -34.90 15.82 1.70
N ALA A 144 -34.30 15.19 2.71
CA ALA A 144 -34.91 14.14 3.52
C ALA A 144 -36.08 14.59 4.40
N SER A 145 -36.01 15.82 4.91
CA SER A 145 -36.97 16.38 5.88
C SER A 145 -38.22 16.98 5.25
N LEU A 146 -38.22 17.20 3.93
CA LEU A 146 -39.40 17.72 3.23
C LEU A 146 -40.51 16.66 3.17
N THR A 147 -41.65 17.00 3.76
CA THR A 147 -42.84 16.16 3.80
C THR A 147 -44.02 16.81 3.05
N THR A 148 -44.95 15.98 2.61
CA THR A 148 -46.24 16.44 2.09
C THR A 148 -47.18 16.74 3.26
N ARG A 149 -48.38 17.29 2.96
CA ARG A 149 -49.43 17.48 3.96
C ARG A 149 -49.81 16.19 4.71
N ASN A 150 -49.61 15.03 4.07
CA ASN A 150 -49.93 13.72 4.65
C ASN A 150 -48.76 13.13 5.45
N GLN A 151 -47.76 13.94 5.83
CA GLN A 151 -46.56 13.52 6.58
C GLN A 151 -45.70 12.46 5.88
N THR A 152 -45.95 12.18 4.61
CA THR A 152 -45.11 11.34 3.78
C THR A 152 -43.94 12.15 3.22
N ARG A 153 -42.79 11.51 2.98
CA ARG A 153 -41.66 12.16 2.31
C ARG A 153 -42.11 12.70 0.95
N LYS A 154 -41.84 13.99 0.72
CA LYS A 154 -42.20 14.68 -0.53
C LYS A 154 -41.24 14.31 -1.66
N CYS A 155 -39.95 14.18 -1.32
CA CYS A 155 -38.88 14.04 -2.29
C CYS A 155 -38.58 12.56 -2.58
N PRO A 156 -38.30 12.19 -3.84
CA PRO A 156 -38.05 10.80 -4.25
C PRO A 156 -36.72 10.23 -3.76
#